data_AF-A0AAU1LKU2-F1
#
_entry.id   AF-A0AAU1LKU2-F1
#
_cell.length_a   1.000
_cell.length_b   1.000
_cell.length_c   1.000
_cell.angle_alpha   90.00
_cell.angle_beta   90.00
_cell.angle_gamma   90.00
#
_symmetry.space_group_name_H-M   'P 1'
#
loop_
_entity.id
_entity.type
_entity.pdbx_description
1 polymer ?
#
loop_
_entity_poly.entity_id
_entity_poly.type
_entity_poly.pdbx_seq_one_letter_code
_entity_poly.pdbx_strand_id
1 'polypeptide(L)'
;MKPPSPTSTATPDLWHSYGAPASRARPALPRLHWDWYQNTGPDEALLGDVAGRDVAELGAGSARQAAYLAQVMKPARVIALDSSATQHARSVSLYGDVPRLELIQADAVTYLAEHPGSLDVAYSIFGAVDFCDPETLFPAVAVALRPGGRLVFSTLGHYSNGAPPATECLPADIPVRLADGSPSTLQRWVLDTPVWEKLLDGAGFDLVISDTVHDLAPDGGKAMTTCLFVARKRVEPHPE
;
A
#
# COMPACT_ATOMS: atom_id res chain seq x y z
N MET A 1 6.11 41.44 23.13
CA MET A 1 6.41 40.83 21.82
C MET A 1 6.25 39.32 21.98
N LYS A 2 5.33 38.71 21.24
CA LYS A 2 5.14 37.25 21.23
C LYS A 2 6.21 36.64 20.31
N PRO A 3 6.90 35.55 20.68
CA PRO A 3 7.87 34.92 19.80
C PRO A 3 7.15 34.39 18.54
N PRO A 4 7.81 34.39 17.37
CA PRO A 4 7.23 33.80 16.17
C PRO A 4 7.00 32.30 16.40
N SER A 5 5.82 31.83 16.00
CA SER A 5 5.50 30.40 15.94
C SER A 5 6.54 29.67 15.07
N PRO A 6 6.96 28.45 15.41
CA PRO A 6 7.84 27.68 14.54
C PRO A 6 7.13 27.44 13.22
N THR A 7 7.72 27.92 12.13
CA THR A 7 7.33 27.58 10.77
C THR A 7 7.40 26.06 10.66
N SER A 8 6.25 25.41 10.49
CA SER A 8 6.18 23.98 10.17
C SER A 8 6.98 23.78 8.87
N THR A 9 8.19 23.25 8.99
CA THR A 9 8.94 22.76 7.85
C THR A 9 8.18 21.54 7.36
N ALA A 10 7.41 21.71 6.28
CA ALA A 10 6.74 20.60 5.63
C ALA A 10 7.78 19.51 5.34
N THR A 11 7.51 18.28 5.79
CA THR A 11 8.36 17.13 5.49
C THR A 11 8.53 17.03 3.97
N PRO A 12 9.76 16.89 3.44
CA PRO A 12 9.99 16.77 2.01
C PRO A 12 9.20 15.59 1.41
N ASP A 13 8.57 15.79 0.26
CA ASP A 13 7.90 14.70 -0.48
C ASP A 13 8.97 13.80 -1.14
N LEU A 14 9.31 12.71 -0.46
CA LEU A 14 10.32 11.75 -0.91
C LEU A 14 9.90 10.98 -2.18
N TRP A 15 8.61 11.05 -2.53
CA TRP A 15 8.03 10.43 -3.73
C TRP A 15 7.85 11.41 -4.89
N HIS A 16 8.29 12.66 -4.75
CA HIS A 16 8.15 13.73 -5.76
C HIS A 16 8.49 13.27 -7.18
N SER A 17 9.63 12.60 -7.34
CA SER A 17 10.11 12.14 -8.65
C SER A 17 9.18 11.13 -9.33
N TYR A 18 8.40 10.38 -8.55
CA TYR A 18 7.41 9.40 -9.04
C TYR A 18 6.05 10.04 -9.31
N GLY A 19 5.69 11.11 -8.59
CA GLY A 19 4.47 11.89 -8.85
C GLY A 19 4.62 12.90 -9.99
N ALA A 20 5.85 13.18 -10.43
CA ALA A 20 6.12 14.15 -11.50
C ALA A 20 5.32 13.80 -12.79
N PRO A 21 4.69 14.80 -13.44
CA PRO A 21 3.79 14.57 -14.56
C PRO A 21 4.55 14.07 -15.80
N ALA A 22 4.51 12.76 -16.06
CA ALA A 22 5.07 12.16 -17.27
C ALA A 22 4.06 12.10 -18.44
N SER A 23 2.75 12.03 -18.17
CA SER A 23 1.66 12.02 -19.16
C SER A 23 0.30 12.26 -18.50
N ARG A 24 -0.60 13.00 -19.18
CA ARG A 24 -2.01 13.16 -18.78
C ARG A 24 -2.93 12.06 -19.33
N ALA A 25 -2.43 11.20 -20.22
CA ALA A 25 -3.23 10.14 -20.81
C ALA A 25 -3.45 9.03 -19.77
N ARG A 26 -4.70 8.64 -19.57
CA ARG A 26 -5.04 7.47 -18.75
C ARG A 26 -4.50 6.22 -19.41
N PRO A 27 -3.62 5.44 -18.75
CA PRO A 27 -3.25 4.14 -19.25
C PRO A 27 -4.47 3.22 -19.23
N ALA A 28 -4.48 2.21 -20.10
CA ALA A 28 -5.47 1.15 -20.03
C ALA A 28 -5.42 0.47 -18.65
N LEU A 29 -6.58 0.02 -18.18
CA LEU A 29 -6.77 -0.69 -16.91
C LEU A 29 -7.09 -2.17 -17.23
N PRO A 30 -6.10 -2.99 -17.63
CA PRO A 30 -6.39 -4.33 -18.10
C PRO A 30 -6.81 -5.28 -16.98
N ARG A 31 -6.16 -5.17 -15.81
CA ARG A 31 -6.41 -5.96 -14.59
C ARG A 31 -5.57 -5.45 -13.42
N LEU A 32 -5.85 -5.97 -12.22
CA LEU A 32 -4.99 -5.82 -11.07
C LEU A 32 -3.82 -6.81 -11.13
N HIS A 33 -2.63 -6.31 -10.78
CA HIS A 33 -1.40 -7.10 -10.69
C HIS A 33 -0.76 -6.90 -9.33
N TRP A 34 -0.26 -7.99 -8.76
CA TRP A 34 0.38 -8.01 -7.44
C TRP A 34 1.90 -8.00 -7.51
N ASP A 35 2.46 -8.38 -8.66
CA ASP A 35 3.91 -8.50 -8.87
C ASP A 35 4.60 -7.15 -9.07
N TRP A 36 5.92 -7.13 -8.83
CA TRP A 36 6.74 -5.91 -8.91
C TRP A 36 6.68 -5.21 -10.27
N TYR A 37 6.60 -5.97 -11.35
CA TYR A 37 6.57 -5.44 -12.72
C TYR A 37 5.15 -5.19 -13.24
N GLN A 38 4.13 -5.49 -12.44
CA GLN A 38 2.71 -5.37 -12.77
C GLN A 38 2.35 -6.06 -14.08
N ASN A 39 2.84 -7.28 -14.28
CA ASN A 39 2.67 -8.03 -15.53
C ASN A 39 2.23 -9.50 -15.34
N THR A 40 2.31 -10.05 -14.13
CA THR A 40 2.08 -11.46 -13.84
C THR A 40 1.36 -11.65 -12.51
N GLY A 41 1.31 -12.88 -12.03
CA GLY A 41 0.76 -13.23 -10.73
C GLY A 41 -0.76 -13.43 -10.72
N PRO A 42 -1.30 -13.73 -9.54
CA PRO A 42 -2.73 -13.93 -9.32
C PRO A 42 -3.54 -12.69 -9.68
N ASP A 43 -4.84 -12.85 -9.85
CA ASP A 43 -5.76 -11.76 -10.19
C ASP A 43 -6.34 -11.09 -8.94
N GLU A 44 -7.31 -10.20 -9.15
CA GLU A 44 -8.04 -9.50 -8.09
C GLU A 44 -8.85 -10.43 -7.16
N ALA A 45 -9.03 -11.72 -7.48
CA ALA A 45 -9.77 -12.65 -6.62
C ALA A 45 -9.15 -12.82 -5.22
N LEU A 46 -7.88 -12.45 -5.04
CA LEU A 46 -7.24 -12.38 -3.74
C LEU A 46 -7.91 -11.40 -2.78
N LEU A 47 -8.54 -10.34 -3.29
CA LEU A 47 -9.33 -9.41 -2.49
C LEU A 47 -10.64 -10.05 -1.97
N GLY A 48 -11.05 -11.17 -2.56
CA GLY A 48 -12.37 -11.77 -2.35
C GLY A 48 -13.48 -11.00 -3.07
N ASP A 49 -14.73 -11.26 -2.69
CA ASP A 49 -15.87 -10.51 -3.22
C ASP A 49 -15.93 -9.11 -2.59
N VAL A 50 -15.57 -8.11 -3.40
CA VAL A 50 -15.57 -6.70 -3.02
C VAL A 50 -16.84 -5.97 -3.45
N ALA A 51 -17.79 -6.61 -4.12
CA ALA A 51 -19.00 -5.95 -4.59
C ALA A 51 -19.79 -5.38 -3.40
N GLY A 52 -20.13 -4.10 -3.46
CA GLY A 52 -20.82 -3.40 -2.36
C GLY A 52 -20.03 -3.27 -1.05
N ARG A 53 -18.71 -3.51 -1.06
CA ARG A 53 -17.83 -3.39 0.12
C ARG A 53 -17.10 -2.05 0.19
N ASP A 54 -16.68 -1.68 1.39
CA ASP A 54 -15.74 -0.57 1.63
C ASP A 54 -14.31 -1.08 1.50
N VAL A 55 -13.57 -0.58 0.51
CA VAL A 55 -12.21 -1.04 0.20
C VAL A 55 -11.22 0.12 0.35
N ALA A 56 -10.01 -0.13 0.86
CA ALA A 56 -8.92 0.84 0.87
C ALA A 56 -7.63 0.31 0.24
N GLU A 57 -6.99 1.11 -0.63
CA GLU A 57 -5.61 0.94 -1.09
C GLU A 57 -4.68 1.81 -0.25
N LEU A 58 -3.67 1.20 0.38
CA LEU A 58 -2.71 1.88 1.24
C LEU A 58 -1.40 2.13 0.48
N GLY A 59 -1.05 3.40 0.25
CA GLY A 59 0.09 3.78 -0.59
C GLY A 59 -0.24 3.59 -2.08
N ALA A 60 -1.37 4.16 -2.52
CA ALA A 60 -1.96 3.92 -3.83
C ALA A 60 -1.17 4.52 -5.01
N GLY A 61 -0.20 5.40 -4.74
CA GLY A 61 0.56 6.13 -5.73
C GLY A 61 -0.34 6.86 -6.72
N SER A 62 -0.30 6.43 -7.98
CA SER A 62 -1.16 7.00 -9.03
C SER A 62 -2.65 6.62 -8.91
N ALA A 63 -3.03 5.74 -7.98
CA ALA A 63 -4.36 5.16 -7.82
C ALA A 63 -4.88 4.33 -9.02
N ARG A 64 -3.97 3.85 -9.87
CA ARG A 64 -4.32 3.03 -11.04
C ARG A 64 -5.09 1.76 -10.66
N GLN A 65 -4.66 1.05 -9.61
CA GLN A 65 -5.28 -0.20 -9.18
C GLN A 65 -6.64 0.06 -8.50
N ALA A 66 -6.72 1.05 -7.62
CA ALA A 66 -7.99 1.50 -7.06
C ALA A 66 -9.00 1.93 -8.13
N ALA A 67 -8.55 2.64 -9.17
CA ALA A 67 -9.42 3.02 -10.30
C ALA A 67 -9.94 1.79 -11.06
N TYR A 68 -9.10 0.77 -11.29
CA TYR A 68 -9.56 -0.51 -11.86
C TYR A 68 -10.64 -1.16 -11.00
N LEU A 69 -10.40 -1.31 -9.69
CA LEU A 69 -11.39 -1.91 -8.78
C LEU A 69 -12.71 -1.14 -8.76
N ALA A 70 -12.66 0.19 -8.68
CA ALA A 70 -13.85 1.04 -8.66
C ALA A 70 -14.71 0.87 -9.92
N GLN A 71 -14.08 0.69 -11.09
CA GLN A 71 -14.76 0.55 -12.37
C GLN A 71 -15.25 -0.87 -12.65
N VAL A 72 -14.41 -1.87 -12.40
CA VAL A 72 -14.63 -3.25 -12.84
C VAL A 72 -15.31 -4.09 -11.76
N MET A 73 -14.86 -3.96 -10.50
CA MET A 73 -15.28 -4.82 -9.40
C MET A 73 -16.48 -4.29 -8.59
N LYS A 74 -16.89 -3.04 -8.85
CA LYS A 74 -18.10 -2.39 -8.30
C LYS A 74 -18.25 -2.50 -6.76
N PRO A 75 -17.25 -2.09 -5.98
CA PRO A 75 -17.39 -1.93 -4.53
C PRO A 75 -18.42 -0.84 -4.17
N ALA A 76 -18.74 -0.67 -2.89
CA ALA A 76 -19.51 0.49 -2.45
C ALA A 76 -18.67 1.77 -2.62
N ARG A 77 -17.42 1.72 -2.16
CA ARG A 77 -16.38 2.74 -2.37
C ARG A 77 -14.98 2.12 -2.32
N VAL A 78 -14.04 2.77 -2.99
CA VAL A 78 -12.59 2.52 -2.91
C VAL A 78 -11.93 3.79 -2.42
N ILE A 79 -11.24 3.71 -1.30
CA ILE A 79 -10.40 4.79 -0.76
C ILE A 79 -8.96 4.52 -1.21
N ALA A 80 -8.36 5.42 -1.98
CA ALA A 80 -6.96 5.36 -2.36
C ALA A 80 -6.17 6.37 -1.51
N LEU A 81 -5.40 5.86 -0.54
CA LEU A 81 -4.58 6.65 0.37
C LEU A 81 -3.16 6.76 -0.15
N ASP A 82 -2.61 7.97 -0.20
CA ASP A 82 -1.17 8.18 -0.39
C ASP A 82 -0.69 9.39 0.41
N SER A 83 0.47 9.30 1.05
CA SER A 83 1.03 10.40 1.85
C SER A 83 1.73 11.45 0.98
N SER A 84 2.10 11.10 -0.25
CA SER A 84 2.78 11.98 -1.19
C SER A 84 1.81 12.93 -1.88
N ALA A 85 2.06 14.24 -1.69
CA ALA A 85 1.29 15.29 -2.33
C ALA A 85 1.36 15.22 -3.86
N THR A 86 2.53 14.86 -4.42
CA THR A 86 2.69 14.73 -5.87
C THR A 86 1.99 13.50 -6.44
N GLN A 87 2.03 12.36 -5.76
CA GLN A 87 1.28 11.17 -6.17
C GLN A 87 -0.23 11.42 -6.08
N HIS A 88 -0.70 12.07 -5.01
CA HIS A 88 -2.09 12.49 -4.91
C HIS A 88 -2.50 13.44 -6.04
N ALA A 89 -1.71 14.48 -6.33
CA ALA A 89 -2.02 15.40 -7.43
C ALA A 89 -2.08 14.66 -8.78
N ARG A 90 -1.18 13.69 -8.99
CA ARG A 90 -1.17 12.81 -10.16
C ARG A 90 -2.40 11.92 -10.21
N SER A 91 -2.82 11.31 -9.10
CA SER A 91 -3.99 10.45 -9.03
C SER A 91 -5.27 11.24 -9.30
N VAL A 92 -5.41 12.46 -8.74
CA VAL A 92 -6.55 13.35 -9.01
C VAL A 92 -6.60 13.74 -10.48
N SER A 93 -5.47 14.11 -11.08
CA SER A 93 -5.41 14.43 -12.50
C SER A 93 -5.79 13.26 -13.39
N LEU A 94 -5.46 12.02 -13.00
CA LEU A 94 -5.73 10.83 -13.79
C LEU A 94 -7.12 10.26 -13.55
N TYR A 95 -7.63 10.24 -12.33
CA TYR A 95 -8.81 9.44 -11.96
C TYR A 95 -9.84 10.17 -11.09
N GLY A 96 -9.73 11.49 -10.92
CA GLY A 96 -10.65 12.26 -10.06
C GLY A 96 -12.14 12.29 -10.50
N ASP A 97 -12.46 11.80 -11.69
CA ASP A 97 -13.83 11.64 -12.21
C ASP A 97 -14.34 10.20 -12.12
N VAL A 98 -13.55 9.26 -11.60
CA VAL A 98 -13.93 7.85 -11.52
C VAL A 98 -14.96 7.68 -10.39
N PRO A 99 -16.15 7.14 -10.68
CA PRO A 99 -17.17 6.94 -9.66
C PRO A 99 -16.72 5.91 -8.62
N ARG A 100 -17.14 6.11 -7.37
CA ARG A 100 -16.79 5.27 -6.20
C ARG A 100 -15.31 5.29 -5.80
N LEU A 101 -14.48 6.10 -6.44
CA LEU A 101 -13.08 6.27 -6.07
C LEU A 101 -12.91 7.56 -5.26
N GLU A 102 -12.44 7.42 -4.02
CA GLU A 102 -12.07 8.52 -3.13
C GLU A 102 -10.54 8.59 -3.10
N LEU A 103 -9.99 9.69 -3.62
CA LEU A 103 -8.55 9.96 -3.61
C LEU A 103 -8.23 10.84 -2.41
N ILE A 104 -7.42 10.35 -1.48
CA ILE A 104 -7.15 11.03 -0.21
C ILE A 104 -5.63 11.14 0.01
N GLN A 105 -5.16 12.36 0.22
CA GLN A 105 -3.78 12.61 0.66
C GLN A 105 -3.71 12.46 2.18
N ALA A 106 -3.19 11.34 2.67
CA ALA A 106 -3.05 11.10 4.10
C ALA A 106 -1.94 10.07 4.40
N ASP A 107 -1.39 10.17 5.61
CA ASP A 107 -0.64 9.06 6.19
C ASP A 107 -1.59 7.89 6.48
N ALA A 108 -1.21 6.68 6.07
CA ALA A 108 -2.08 5.51 6.18
C ALA A 108 -2.37 5.15 7.64
N VAL A 109 -1.35 5.16 8.51
CA VAL A 109 -1.51 4.80 9.93
C VAL A 109 -2.48 5.75 10.62
N THR A 110 -2.27 7.06 10.43
CA THR A 110 -3.13 8.12 10.99
C THR A 110 -4.57 7.99 10.49
N TYR A 111 -4.76 7.87 9.16
CA TYR A 111 -6.09 7.74 8.58
C TYR A 111 -6.84 6.51 9.12
N LEU A 112 -6.18 5.34 9.13
CA LEU A 112 -6.81 4.10 9.58
C LEU A 112 -7.22 4.15 11.06
N ALA A 113 -6.39 4.75 11.92
CA ALA A 113 -6.70 4.91 13.34
C ALA A 113 -7.93 5.82 13.59
N GLU A 114 -8.15 6.81 12.75
CA GLU A 114 -9.30 7.74 12.83
C GLU A 114 -10.61 7.15 12.28
N HIS A 115 -10.55 6.02 11.56
CA HIS A 115 -11.71 5.43 10.87
C HIS A 115 -11.99 3.96 11.30
N PRO A 116 -12.24 3.70 12.59
CA PRO A 116 -12.46 2.35 13.11
C PRO A 116 -13.68 1.66 12.48
N GLY A 117 -13.53 0.39 12.11
CA GLY A 117 -14.63 -0.43 11.57
C GLY A 117 -15.27 0.10 10.27
N SER A 118 -14.53 0.92 9.51
CA SER A 118 -15.03 1.59 8.30
C SER A 118 -14.74 0.83 7.00
N LEU A 119 -13.89 -0.22 7.07
CA LEU A 119 -13.41 -0.98 5.91
C LEU A 119 -13.78 -2.46 6.02
N ASP A 120 -14.13 -3.07 4.89
CA ASP A 120 -14.24 -4.52 4.76
C ASP A 120 -12.93 -5.14 4.25
N VAL A 121 -12.22 -4.42 3.37
CA VAL A 121 -10.96 -4.87 2.75
C VAL A 121 -9.95 -3.72 2.74
N ALA A 122 -8.73 -4.00 3.17
CA ALA A 122 -7.57 -3.13 2.98
C ALA A 122 -6.53 -3.86 2.14
N TYR A 123 -5.90 -3.18 1.20
CA TYR A 123 -4.81 -3.76 0.42
C TYR A 123 -3.65 -2.79 0.16
N SER A 124 -2.46 -3.35 -0.05
CA SER A 124 -1.23 -2.58 -0.33
C SER A 124 -0.38 -3.31 -1.35
N ILE A 125 -0.06 -2.67 -2.48
CA ILE A 125 0.75 -3.26 -3.55
C ILE A 125 2.05 -2.47 -3.63
N PHE A 126 3.12 -2.96 -2.98
CA PHE A 126 4.38 -2.22 -2.76
C PHE A 126 4.15 -0.78 -2.25
N GLY A 127 3.10 -0.61 -1.44
CA GLY A 127 2.62 0.67 -0.94
C GLY A 127 2.96 0.86 0.53
N ALA A 128 2.00 1.29 1.34
CA ALA A 128 2.23 1.66 2.73
C ALA A 128 2.87 0.54 3.57
N VAL A 129 2.60 -0.74 3.26
CA VAL A 129 3.24 -1.88 3.95
C VAL A 129 4.76 -1.87 3.83
N ASP A 130 5.30 -1.35 2.72
CA ASP A 130 6.74 -1.25 2.51
C ASP A 130 7.35 0.00 3.16
N PHE A 131 6.54 1.01 3.51
CA PHE A 131 7.04 2.37 3.83
C PHE A 131 6.53 2.96 5.15
N CYS A 132 5.67 2.25 5.85
CA CYS A 132 5.25 2.55 7.22
C CYS A 132 5.77 1.45 8.14
N ASP A 133 6.07 1.80 9.40
CA ASP A 133 6.46 0.83 10.41
C ASP A 133 5.34 -0.23 10.60
N PRO A 134 5.58 -1.52 10.28
CA PRO A 134 4.58 -2.57 10.39
C PRO A 134 4.02 -2.76 11.80
N GLU A 135 4.80 -2.46 12.84
CA GLU A 135 4.36 -2.54 14.24
C GLU A 135 3.30 -1.48 14.57
N THR A 136 3.21 -0.42 13.76
CA THR A 136 2.15 0.61 13.87
C THR A 136 1.07 0.45 12.82
N LEU A 137 1.44 0.04 11.60
CA LEU A 137 0.52 -0.09 10.48
C LEU A 137 -0.49 -1.21 10.69
N PHE A 138 -0.05 -2.42 11.03
CA PHE A 138 -0.98 -3.55 11.13
C PHE A 138 -2.02 -3.38 12.26
N PRO A 139 -1.66 -2.87 13.46
CA PRO A 139 -2.66 -2.50 14.45
C PRO A 139 -3.66 -1.46 13.94
N ALA A 140 -3.21 -0.43 13.20
CA ALA A 140 -4.11 0.57 12.62
C ALA A 140 -5.04 -0.04 11.55
N VAL A 141 -4.53 -0.92 10.70
CA VAL A 141 -5.35 -1.70 9.75
C VAL A 141 -6.38 -2.55 10.50
N ALA A 142 -5.98 -3.22 11.58
CA ALA A 142 -6.90 -3.99 12.41
C ALA A 142 -8.00 -3.10 12.99
N VAL A 143 -7.69 -1.88 13.45
CA VAL A 143 -8.70 -0.93 13.94
C VAL A 143 -9.70 -0.55 12.84
N ALA A 144 -9.21 -0.20 11.64
CA ALA A 144 -10.05 0.24 10.53
C ALA A 144 -10.94 -0.86 9.94
N LEU A 145 -10.47 -2.12 9.96
CA LEU A 145 -11.22 -3.26 9.45
C LEU A 145 -12.37 -3.66 10.37
N ARG A 146 -13.53 -3.96 9.77
CA ARG A 146 -14.63 -4.66 10.45
C ARG A 146 -14.18 -6.07 10.90
N PRO A 147 -14.83 -6.67 11.91
CA PRO A 147 -14.54 -8.06 12.30
C PRO A 147 -14.61 -9.01 11.09
N GLY A 148 -13.61 -9.86 10.91
CA GLY A 148 -13.50 -10.74 9.73
C GLY A 148 -13.08 -10.03 8.43
N GLY A 149 -12.80 -8.73 8.49
CA GLY A 149 -12.27 -7.93 7.39
C GLY A 149 -10.94 -8.48 6.87
N ARG A 150 -10.60 -8.16 5.63
CA ARG A 150 -9.46 -8.73 4.92
C ARG A 150 -8.33 -7.70 4.75
N LEU A 151 -7.10 -8.12 5.02
CA LEU A 151 -5.88 -7.43 4.60
C LEU A 151 -5.21 -8.26 3.49
N VAL A 152 -4.85 -7.62 2.38
CA VAL A 152 -4.06 -8.25 1.30
C VAL A 152 -2.88 -7.37 0.94
N PHE A 153 -1.67 -7.91 0.86
CA PHE A 153 -0.54 -7.10 0.41
C PHE A 153 0.50 -7.88 -0.36
N SER A 154 1.17 -7.17 -1.27
CA SER A 154 2.39 -7.63 -1.91
C SER A 154 3.58 -6.73 -1.55
N THR A 155 4.72 -7.37 -1.34
CA THR A 155 5.99 -6.74 -0.94
C THR A 155 7.16 -7.47 -1.59
N LEU A 156 8.37 -6.93 -1.47
CA LEU A 156 9.57 -7.58 -1.98
C LEU A 156 9.98 -8.77 -1.11
N GLY A 157 10.31 -9.90 -1.75
CA GLY A 157 10.95 -11.04 -1.10
C GLY A 157 12.46 -10.88 -0.88
N HIS A 158 13.08 -9.87 -1.51
CA HIS A 158 14.47 -9.49 -1.28
C HIS A 158 14.70 -8.04 -1.73
N TYR A 159 15.76 -7.39 -1.24
CA TYR A 159 16.07 -6.03 -1.65
C TYR A 159 16.34 -5.95 -3.15
N SER A 160 16.06 -4.80 -3.77
CA SER A 160 16.27 -4.60 -5.22
C SER A 160 17.74 -4.78 -5.66
N ASN A 161 18.69 -4.61 -4.74
CA ASN A 161 20.12 -4.92 -4.97
C ASN A 161 20.44 -6.43 -4.89
N GLY A 162 19.51 -7.28 -4.47
CA GLY A 162 19.66 -8.74 -4.33
C GLY A 162 20.07 -9.21 -2.93
N ALA A 163 20.25 -8.30 -1.98
CA ALA A 163 20.46 -8.67 -0.58
C ALA A 163 19.21 -9.38 -0.02
N PRO A 164 19.40 -10.35 0.90
CA PRO A 164 18.30 -11.07 1.53
C PRO A 164 17.43 -10.12 2.36
N PRO A 165 16.15 -10.44 2.56
CA PRO A 165 15.26 -9.63 3.40
C PRO A 165 15.73 -9.65 4.88
N ALA A 166 15.28 -8.66 5.66
CA ALA A 166 15.60 -8.58 7.08
C ALA A 166 14.87 -9.67 7.89
N THR A 167 15.58 -10.29 8.82
CA THR A 167 15.06 -11.33 9.73
C THR A 167 14.47 -10.76 11.03
N GLU A 168 14.50 -9.44 11.17
CA GLU A 168 13.91 -8.67 12.26
C GLU A 168 13.07 -7.54 11.65
N CYS A 169 12.14 -6.96 12.41
CA CYS A 169 11.32 -5.83 11.95
C CYS A 169 12.15 -4.53 11.95
N LEU A 170 13.09 -4.45 11.01
CA LEU A 170 13.97 -3.31 10.82
C LEU A 170 13.88 -2.83 9.37
N PRO A 171 13.75 -1.52 9.14
CA PRO A 171 13.82 -0.98 7.79
C PRO A 171 15.27 -0.98 7.29
N ALA A 172 15.42 -0.87 5.97
CA ALA A 172 16.66 -0.41 5.35
C ALA A 172 16.45 0.96 4.69
N ASP A 173 17.50 1.76 4.66
CA ASP A 173 17.52 3.00 3.87
C ASP A 173 17.66 2.67 2.39
N ILE A 174 16.71 3.14 1.58
CA ILE A 174 16.80 3.08 0.13
C ILE A 174 17.03 4.48 -0.45
N PRO A 175 17.81 4.60 -1.54
CA PRO A 175 18.11 5.90 -2.12
C PRO A 175 16.88 6.48 -2.84
N VAL A 176 16.67 7.79 -2.67
CA VAL A 176 15.69 8.58 -3.41
C VAL A 176 16.28 9.88 -3.92
N ARG A 177 15.52 10.56 -4.78
CA ARG A 177 15.83 11.89 -5.30
C ARG A 177 14.73 12.85 -4.90
N LEU A 178 15.13 13.93 -4.21
CA LEU A 178 14.25 15.05 -3.91
C LEU A 178 13.89 15.82 -5.19
N ALA A 179 12.95 16.76 -5.07
CA ALA A 179 12.47 17.57 -6.19
C ALA A 179 13.57 18.36 -6.90
N ASP A 180 14.59 18.81 -6.16
CA ASP A 180 15.77 19.52 -6.69
C ASP A 180 16.85 18.58 -7.27
N GLY A 181 16.60 17.27 -7.30
CA GLY A 181 17.52 16.24 -7.78
C GLY A 181 18.59 15.82 -6.76
N SER A 182 18.61 16.42 -5.57
CA SER A 182 19.57 16.04 -4.52
C SER A 182 19.29 14.61 -4.00
N PRO A 183 20.35 13.86 -3.62
CA PRO A 183 20.19 12.55 -2.99
C PRO A 183 19.53 12.67 -1.61
N SER A 184 18.64 11.73 -1.31
CA SER A 184 18.11 11.51 0.04
C SER A 184 17.85 10.01 0.24
N THR A 185 17.34 9.62 1.40
CA THR A 185 16.96 8.23 1.71
C THR A 185 15.54 8.17 2.23
N LEU A 186 14.89 7.04 2.02
CA LEU A 186 13.60 6.70 2.61
C LEU A 186 13.72 5.30 3.23
N GLN A 187 13.01 5.04 4.33
CA GLN A 187 13.00 3.73 4.96
C GLN A 187 12.04 2.77 4.26
N ARG A 188 12.53 1.58 3.92
CA ARG A 188 11.71 0.50 3.38
C ARG A 188 11.83 -0.76 4.23
N TRP A 189 10.71 -1.37 4.57
CA TRP A 189 10.64 -2.69 5.17
C TRP A 189 10.63 -3.74 4.05
N VAL A 190 11.70 -4.53 4.00
CA VAL A 190 11.80 -5.72 3.15
C VAL A 190 12.14 -6.86 4.09
N LEU A 191 11.10 -7.52 4.59
CA LEU A 191 11.21 -8.47 5.70
C LEU A 191 11.03 -9.90 5.21
N ASP A 192 11.66 -10.83 5.92
CA ASP A 192 11.52 -12.24 5.65
C ASP A 192 10.09 -12.69 5.98
N THR A 193 9.60 -13.71 5.28
CA THR A 193 8.22 -14.19 5.41
C THR A 193 7.81 -14.47 6.86
N PRO A 194 8.61 -15.18 7.70
CA PRO A 194 8.25 -15.42 9.09
C PRO A 194 8.12 -14.14 9.93
N VAL A 195 8.80 -13.05 9.56
CA VAL A 195 8.68 -11.76 10.25
C VAL A 195 7.33 -11.13 9.93
N TRP A 196 6.91 -11.13 8.66
CA TRP A 196 5.57 -10.67 8.27
C TRP A 196 4.47 -11.46 8.96
N GLU A 197 4.59 -12.79 9.01
CA GLU A 197 3.61 -13.67 9.66
C GLU A 197 3.49 -13.38 11.16
N LYS A 198 4.63 -13.19 11.84
CA LYS A 198 4.65 -12.82 13.26
C LYS A 198 4.00 -11.46 13.52
N LEU A 199 4.28 -10.47 12.67
CA LEU A 199 3.70 -9.13 12.78
C LEU A 199 2.18 -9.15 12.58
N LEU A 200 1.69 -9.92 11.61
CA LEU A 200 0.26 -10.14 11.37
C LEU A 200 -0.41 -10.83 12.57
N ASP A 201 0.20 -11.89 13.08
CA ASP A 201 -0.30 -12.63 14.24
C ASP A 201 -0.41 -11.72 15.47
N GLY A 202 0.64 -10.95 15.77
CA GLY A 202 0.69 -10.00 16.88
C GLY A 202 -0.33 -8.87 16.76
N ALA A 203 -0.71 -8.48 15.54
CA ALA A 203 -1.71 -7.46 15.27
C ALA A 203 -3.17 -7.99 15.22
N GLY A 204 -3.39 -9.28 15.50
CA GLY A 204 -4.74 -9.85 15.57
C GLY A 204 -5.27 -10.38 14.23
N PHE A 205 -4.38 -10.78 13.31
CA PHE A 205 -4.78 -11.38 12.03
C PHE A 205 -4.51 -12.88 11.97
N ASP A 206 -5.44 -13.62 11.37
CA ASP A 206 -5.22 -14.99 10.93
C ASP A 206 -4.71 -14.98 9.48
N LEU A 207 -3.54 -15.58 9.27
CA LEU A 207 -2.96 -15.74 7.95
C LEU A 207 -3.74 -16.78 7.14
N VAL A 208 -4.15 -16.39 5.93
CA VAL A 208 -4.91 -17.25 4.99
C VAL A 208 -4.03 -17.71 3.83
N ILE A 209 -3.21 -16.80 3.27
CA ILE A 209 -2.28 -17.08 2.18
C ILE A 209 -0.94 -16.42 2.51
N SER A 210 0.14 -17.16 2.27
CA SER A 210 1.54 -16.73 2.24
C SER A 210 2.15 -17.39 1.02
N ASP A 211 2.41 -16.62 -0.03
CA ASP A 211 2.83 -17.13 -1.33
C ASP A 211 3.93 -16.25 -1.94
N THR A 212 4.59 -16.75 -2.98
CA THR A 212 5.68 -16.08 -3.67
C THR A 212 5.50 -16.14 -5.17
N VAL A 213 5.62 -14.98 -5.82
CA VAL A 213 5.64 -14.84 -7.27
C VAL A 213 7.06 -14.50 -7.71
N HIS A 214 7.57 -15.20 -8.70
CA HIS A 214 8.86 -14.88 -9.34
C HIS A 214 8.61 -14.02 -10.57
N ASP A 215 8.99 -12.76 -10.47
CA ASP A 215 8.71 -11.74 -11.46
C ASP A 215 9.84 -11.71 -12.46
N LEU A 216 9.58 -12.30 -13.62
CA LEU A 216 10.48 -12.19 -14.76
C LEU A 216 10.35 -10.76 -15.30
N ALA A 217 11.44 -10.01 -15.21
CA ALA A 217 11.48 -8.66 -15.74
C ALA A 217 11.17 -8.69 -17.24
N PRO A 218 10.40 -7.72 -17.75
CA PRO A 218 10.32 -7.47 -19.17
C PRO A 218 11.73 -7.29 -19.76
N ASP A 219 11.94 -7.81 -20.97
CA ASP A 219 13.12 -7.55 -21.79
C ASP A 219 14.49 -7.90 -21.17
N GLY A 220 14.53 -8.91 -20.29
CA GLY A 220 15.77 -9.44 -19.71
C GLY A 220 16.33 -8.61 -18.55
N GLY A 221 15.50 -7.77 -17.93
CA GLY A 221 15.85 -7.09 -16.68
C GLY A 221 16.05 -8.05 -15.49
N LYS A 222 16.35 -7.49 -14.31
CA LYS A 222 16.61 -8.28 -13.11
C LYS A 222 15.33 -8.97 -12.61
N ALA A 223 15.35 -10.30 -12.48
CA ALA A 223 14.25 -11.02 -11.84
C ALA A 223 14.05 -10.53 -10.40
N MET A 224 12.79 -10.37 -10.00
CA MET A 224 12.40 -9.98 -8.65
C MET A 224 11.53 -11.08 -8.04
N THR A 225 11.53 -11.14 -6.72
CA THR A 225 10.62 -12.00 -5.97
C THR A 225 9.60 -11.12 -5.26
N THR A 226 8.32 -11.38 -5.49
CA THR A 226 7.21 -10.77 -4.78
C THR A 226 6.67 -11.74 -3.76
N CYS A 227 6.59 -11.33 -2.50
CA CYS A 227 5.83 -12.05 -1.48
C CYS A 227 4.40 -11.51 -1.44
N LEU A 228 3.43 -12.40 -1.31
CA LEU A 228 2.00 -12.09 -1.25
C LEU A 228 1.39 -12.67 0.02
N PHE A 229 0.60 -11.84 0.70
CA PHE A 229 -0.08 -12.21 1.93
C PHE A 229 -1.58 -11.89 1.85
N VAL A 230 -2.41 -12.82 2.32
CA VAL A 230 -3.83 -12.59 2.62
C VAL A 230 -4.06 -12.93 4.07
N ALA A 231 -4.61 -11.99 4.83
CA ALA A 231 -4.92 -12.17 6.23
C ALA A 231 -6.35 -11.71 6.56
N ARG A 232 -6.94 -12.28 7.61
CA ARG A 232 -8.28 -11.96 8.11
C ARG A 232 -8.18 -11.41 9.52
N LYS A 233 -8.81 -10.27 9.79
CA LYS A 233 -8.92 -9.75 11.16
C LYS A 233 -9.70 -10.74 12.00
N ARG A 234 -9.14 -11.16 13.14
CA ARG A 234 -9.82 -12.04 14.10
C ARG A 234 -11.12 -11.40 14.57
N VAL A 235 -12.14 -12.23 14.70
CA VAL A 235 -13.37 -11.83 15.37
C VAL A 235 -13.15 -12.07 16.85
N GLU A 236 -13.10 -11.01 17.65
CA GLU A 236 -13.09 -11.19 19.10
C GLU A 236 -14.37 -11.97 19.50
N PRO A 237 -14.25 -13.00 20.34
CA PRO A 237 -15.43 -13.66 20.88
C PRO A 237 -16.27 -12.59 21.59
N HIS A 238 -17.56 -12.51 21.27
CA HIS A 238 -18.46 -11.65 22.03
C HIS A 238 -18.39 -12.10 23.50
N PRO A 239 -18.13 -11.20 24.46
CA PRO A 239 -18.32 -11.55 25.86
C PRO A 239 -19.81 -11.88 26.05
N GLU A 240 -20.07 -13.08 26.57
CA GLU A 240 -21.41 -13.53 26.99
C GLU A 240 -22.01 -12.62 28.06
#